data_AF-V2WRF7-F1
#
_entry.id   AF-V2WRF7-F1
#
_cell.length_a   1.000
_cell.length_b   1.000
_cell.length_c   1.000
_cell.angle_alpha   90.00
_cell.angle_beta   90.00
_cell.angle_gamma   90.00
#
_symmetry.space_group_name_H-M   'P 1'
#
loop_
_entity.id
_entity.type
_entity.pdbx_description
1 polymer ?
#
loop_
_entity_poly.entity_id
_entity_poly.type
_entity_poly.pdbx_seq_one_letter_code
_entity_poly.pdbx_strand_id
1 'polypeptide(L)'
;MHFLGMTTGSVYIDDCAELSADKISQHYGADTEHRPHPHNQTGASMLSDKEFSDVLSEASETGDSDDEELRDLPSSACKILDGLDQMMECVHVPRYPGPFHNNKNQLLLFKQALAQLQANRVIPNGYGMQPEEWEDNKYPSYEVLQSGKGIQKLRVDLPDYVWQLKAEKWVQGLEMMNYMMEHGL
;
A
#
# COMPACT_ATOMS: atom_id res chain seq x y z
N MET A 1 7.19 -12.67 22.11
CA MET A 1 8.19 -11.67 22.58
C MET A 1 7.42 -10.41 23.02
N HIS A 2 7.27 -10.18 24.32
CA HIS A 2 6.48 -9.09 24.93
C HIS A 2 7.39 -8.08 25.66
N PHE A 3 8.19 -7.27 24.94
CA PHE A 3 9.17 -6.41 25.63
C PHE A 3 9.19 -4.93 25.26
N LEU A 4 8.39 -4.45 24.30
CA LEU A 4 8.41 -3.04 23.89
C LEU A 4 7.19 -2.20 24.28
N GLY A 5 6.15 -2.79 24.89
CA GLY A 5 4.91 -2.08 25.26
C GLY A 5 4.85 -1.52 26.69
N MET A 6 5.81 -1.84 27.57
CA MET A 6 5.66 -1.58 29.03
C MET A 6 6.15 -0.22 29.53
N THR A 7 6.75 0.64 28.70
CA THR A 7 7.42 1.85 29.20
C THR A 7 6.53 3.09 29.29
N THR A 8 5.35 3.10 28.66
CA THR A 8 4.51 4.32 28.62
C THR A 8 3.00 4.00 28.54
N GLY A 9 2.41 3.55 29.65
CA GLY A 9 0.96 3.64 29.88
C GLY A 9 0.22 2.32 30.08
N SER A 10 -0.47 2.22 31.22
CA SER A 10 -1.43 1.18 31.65
C SER A 10 -0.95 -0.29 31.69
N VAL A 11 -1.28 -0.98 32.78
CA VAL A 11 -1.18 -2.43 32.88
C VAL A 11 -2.05 -3.04 31.79
N TYR A 12 -1.44 -3.77 30.85
CA TYR A 12 -2.18 -4.50 29.84
C TYR A 12 -2.96 -5.60 30.57
N ILE A 13 -4.28 -5.48 30.62
CA ILE A 13 -5.15 -6.58 31.03
C ILE A 13 -5.15 -7.52 29.83
N ASP A 14 -4.53 -8.69 29.99
CA ASP A 14 -4.53 -9.70 28.96
C ASP A 14 -5.89 -10.41 28.96
N ASP A 15 -6.83 -9.86 28.17
CA ASP A 15 -8.15 -10.44 27.94
C ASP A 15 -8.07 -11.82 27.25
N CYS A 16 -6.89 -12.26 26.80
CA CYS A 16 -6.66 -13.53 26.14
C CYS A 16 -6.13 -14.63 27.09
N ALA A 17 -5.97 -14.35 28.39
CA ALA A 17 -5.43 -15.33 29.36
C ALA A 17 -6.27 -16.62 29.48
N GLU A 18 -7.56 -16.59 29.12
CA GLU A 18 -8.47 -17.76 29.13
C GLU A 18 -8.67 -18.41 27.75
N LEU A 19 -8.08 -17.86 26.70
CA LEU A 19 -8.21 -18.39 25.35
C LEU A 19 -7.14 -19.46 25.11
N SER A 20 -7.51 -20.73 25.28
CA SER A 20 -6.65 -21.84 24.86
C SER A 20 -6.55 -21.91 23.33
N ALA A 21 -5.41 -22.40 22.83
CA ALA A 21 -5.21 -22.61 21.40
C ALA A 21 -6.30 -23.50 20.78
N ASP A 22 -6.79 -24.50 21.54
CA ASP A 22 -7.88 -25.38 21.11
C ASP A 22 -9.20 -24.63 20.94
N LYS A 23 -9.49 -23.67 21.80
CA LYS A 23 -10.71 -22.85 21.73
C LYS A 23 -10.65 -21.86 20.56
N ILE A 24 -9.46 -21.36 20.24
CA ILE A 24 -9.24 -20.54 19.04
C ILE A 24 -9.40 -21.39 17.78
N SER A 25 -8.81 -22.60 17.75
CA SER A 25 -8.94 -23.52 16.62
C SER A 25 -10.40 -23.98 16.43
N GLN A 26 -11.14 -24.20 17.50
CA GLN A 26 -12.55 -24.61 17.41
C GLN A 26 -13.46 -23.55 16.77
N HIS A 27 -13.19 -22.27 17.01
CA HIS A 27 -14.05 -21.17 16.54
C HIS A 27 -13.52 -20.41 15.31
N TYR A 28 -12.21 -20.44 15.11
CA TYR A 28 -11.50 -19.70 14.04
C TYR A 28 -10.52 -20.58 13.27
N GLY A 29 -10.44 -21.88 13.59
CA GLY A 29 -9.63 -22.83 12.83
C GLY A 29 -10.19 -23.03 11.43
N ALA A 30 -9.29 -23.20 10.48
CA ALA A 30 -9.63 -23.48 9.09
C ALA A 30 -10.14 -24.93 8.88
N ASP A 31 -10.14 -25.75 9.94
CA ASP A 31 -10.50 -27.17 9.90
C ASP A 31 -12.02 -27.42 10.02
N THR A 32 -12.85 -26.44 9.70
CA THR A 32 -14.28 -26.69 9.57
C THR A 32 -14.53 -27.46 8.27
N GLU A 33 -15.25 -28.59 8.35
CA GLU A 33 -15.73 -29.30 7.17
C GLU A 33 -16.42 -28.28 6.26
N HIS A 34 -15.84 -28.07 5.07
CA HIS A 34 -16.35 -27.15 4.07
C HIS A 34 -17.80 -27.50 3.76
N ARG A 35 -18.74 -26.78 4.37
CA ARG A 35 -20.11 -26.76 3.87
C ARG A 35 -20.06 -25.96 2.57
N PRO A 36 -20.37 -26.56 1.42
CA PRO A 36 -20.41 -25.81 0.17
C PRO A 36 -21.44 -24.70 0.32
N HIS A 37 -21.01 -23.46 0.19
CA HIS A 37 -21.91 -22.33 0.15
C HIS A 37 -22.74 -22.42 -1.13
N PRO A 38 -24.07 -22.22 -1.07
CA PRO A 38 -24.85 -22.11 -2.29
C PRO A 38 -24.32 -20.92 -3.11
N HIS A 39 -24.37 -21.06 -4.43
CA HIS A 39 -23.72 -20.20 -5.44
C HIS A 39 -23.99 -18.67 -5.30
N ASN A 40 -24.94 -18.27 -4.45
CA ASN A 40 -25.34 -16.87 -4.23
C ASN A 40 -24.99 -16.31 -2.84
N GLN A 41 -24.16 -16.99 -2.05
CA GLN A 41 -23.63 -16.48 -0.77
C GLN A 41 -22.13 -16.21 -0.88
N THR A 42 -21.77 -14.95 -1.11
CA THR A 42 -20.41 -14.45 -0.83
C THR A 42 -20.32 -14.31 0.69
N GLY A 43 -19.28 -14.88 1.32
CA GLY A 43 -19.10 -14.99 2.78
C GLY A 43 -18.95 -13.68 3.57
N ALA A 44 -19.71 -12.64 3.24
CA ALA A 44 -20.01 -11.53 4.12
C ALA A 44 -21.35 -11.85 4.82
N SER A 45 -21.30 -12.47 5.99
CA SER A 45 -22.47 -12.71 6.83
C SER A 45 -23.16 -11.40 7.18
N MET A 46 -24.18 -11.04 6.42
CA MET A 46 -25.23 -10.13 6.87
C MET A 46 -26.28 -11.00 7.56
N LEU A 47 -26.08 -11.24 8.87
CA LEU A 47 -27.13 -11.84 9.70
C LEU A 47 -28.22 -10.78 9.87
N SER A 48 -29.27 -10.84 9.06
CA SER A 48 -30.53 -10.18 9.38
C SER A 48 -31.33 -11.10 10.29
N ASP A 49 -31.67 -10.60 11.47
CA ASP A 49 -32.52 -11.24 12.45
C ASP A 49 -33.87 -11.64 11.82
N LYS A 50 -34.04 -12.92 11.47
CA LYS A 50 -35.32 -13.66 11.50
C LYS A 50 -35.12 -15.13 11.16
N GLU A 51 -35.61 -15.93 12.10
CA GLU A 51 -35.59 -17.38 12.22
C GLU A 51 -36.09 -18.16 10.99
N PHE A 52 -35.43 -19.29 10.75
CA PHE A 52 -36.00 -20.64 10.86
C PHE A 52 -37.45 -20.83 10.36
N SER A 53 -37.61 -21.44 9.18
CA SER A 53 -38.82 -22.20 8.83
C SER A 53 -38.52 -23.12 7.63
N ASP A 54 -38.67 -24.43 7.90
CA ASP A 54 -39.15 -25.49 7.01
C ASP A 54 -38.32 -25.83 5.75
N VAL A 55 -37.45 -26.85 5.78
CA VAL A 55 -37.70 -28.32 5.75
C VAL A 55 -38.43 -28.79 4.48
N LEU A 56 -37.74 -29.66 3.71
CA LEU A 56 -38.18 -30.55 2.61
C LEU A 56 -38.50 -29.84 1.27
N SER A 57 -38.14 -30.34 0.08
CA SER A 57 -38.01 -31.74 -0.35
C SER A 57 -37.30 -31.82 -1.72
N GLU A 58 -36.65 -32.97 -1.96
CA GLU A 58 -36.50 -33.71 -3.23
C GLU A 58 -35.78 -33.06 -4.43
N ALA A 59 -34.57 -33.49 -4.80
CA ALA A 59 -34.20 -34.74 -5.51
C ALA A 59 -34.35 -34.66 -7.05
N SER A 60 -33.20 -34.63 -7.75
CA SER A 60 -32.90 -35.35 -9.01
C SER A 60 -31.45 -35.02 -9.41
N GLU A 61 -30.48 -35.91 -9.20
CA GLU A 61 -29.99 -36.93 -10.15
C GLU A 61 -29.50 -36.42 -11.53
N THR A 62 -28.29 -36.90 -11.87
CA THR A 62 -27.69 -37.19 -13.20
C THR A 62 -26.62 -36.27 -13.82
N GLY A 63 -25.48 -36.93 -14.10
CA GLY A 63 -24.55 -36.73 -15.23
C GLY A 63 -23.38 -35.78 -14.93
N ASP A 64 -22.17 -36.22 -14.60
CA ASP A 64 -21.17 -36.97 -15.40
C ASP A 64 -20.74 -36.26 -16.70
N SER A 65 -19.44 -36.36 -16.99
CA SER A 65 -18.75 -36.05 -18.25
C SER A 65 -18.00 -34.71 -18.33
N ASP A 66 -16.71 -34.85 -18.01
CA ASP A 66 -15.55 -34.48 -18.83
C ASP A 66 -15.01 -33.03 -18.81
N ASP A 67 -13.87 -32.94 -18.10
CA ASP A 67 -12.69 -32.15 -18.44
C ASP A 67 -12.36 -32.21 -19.95
N GLU A 68 -11.63 -31.19 -20.42
CA GLU A 68 -11.11 -30.97 -21.78
C GLU A 68 -11.93 -30.02 -22.67
N GLU A 69 -11.84 -28.70 -22.40
CA GLU A 69 -11.46 -27.74 -23.46
C GLU A 69 -11.29 -26.33 -22.89
N LEU A 70 -10.03 -25.93 -22.69
CA LEU A 70 -9.61 -24.56 -22.40
C LEU A 70 -9.78 -23.69 -23.65
N ARG A 71 -11.03 -23.45 -24.06
CA ARG A 71 -11.39 -22.62 -25.21
C ARG A 71 -11.35 -21.14 -24.82
N ASP A 72 -10.52 -20.40 -25.56
CA ASP A 72 -10.67 -18.98 -25.92
C ASP A 72 -11.54 -18.15 -24.97
N LEU A 73 -10.92 -17.53 -23.96
CA LEU A 73 -11.56 -16.41 -23.26
C LEU A 73 -11.43 -15.17 -24.16
N PRO A 74 -12.53 -14.66 -24.74
CA PRO A 74 -12.49 -13.51 -25.61
C PRO A 74 -12.10 -12.27 -24.81
N SER A 75 -11.22 -11.46 -25.41
CA SER A 75 -10.86 -10.08 -25.07
C SER A 75 -12.08 -9.18 -24.79
N SER A 76 -12.72 -9.40 -23.64
CA SER A 76 -14.00 -8.77 -23.26
C SER A 76 -13.92 -8.13 -21.88
N ALA A 77 -12.83 -8.35 -21.13
CA ALA A 77 -12.59 -7.66 -19.87
C ALA A 77 -12.18 -6.18 -20.05
N CYS A 78 -11.92 -5.72 -21.28
CA CYS A 78 -11.54 -4.34 -21.58
C CYS A 78 -12.71 -3.44 -22.02
N LYS A 79 -13.97 -3.86 -21.87
CA LYS A 79 -15.16 -3.06 -22.28
C LYS A 79 -15.74 -2.16 -21.18
N ILE A 80 -15.01 -1.97 -20.09
CA ILE A 80 -15.26 -0.86 -19.17
C ILE A 80 -14.14 0.13 -19.51
N LEU A 81 -14.47 1.41 -19.70
CA LEU A 81 -13.58 2.57 -19.86
C LEU A 81 -13.64 3.30 -21.23
N ASP A 82 -14.84 3.50 -21.79
CA ASP A 82 -15.10 4.53 -22.83
C ASP A 82 -14.99 5.99 -22.29
N GLY A 83 -14.02 6.26 -21.39
CA GLY A 83 -13.88 7.56 -20.74
C GLY A 83 -12.53 7.84 -20.08
N LEU A 84 -11.50 7.03 -20.36
CA LEU A 84 -10.12 7.27 -19.92
C LEU A 84 -9.21 7.39 -21.15
N ASP A 85 -9.37 8.42 -21.97
CA ASP A 85 -8.46 8.70 -23.10
C ASP A 85 -7.02 9.07 -22.67
N GLN A 86 -6.71 8.98 -21.39
CA GLN A 86 -5.36 8.97 -20.85
C GLN A 86 -5.25 7.86 -19.81
N MET A 87 -5.48 6.60 -20.22
CA MET A 87 -4.90 5.49 -19.48
C MET A 87 -3.38 5.66 -19.56
N MET A 88 -2.78 6.22 -18.50
CA MET A 88 -1.33 6.25 -18.37
C MET A 88 -0.84 4.83 -18.64
N GLU A 89 0.00 4.69 -19.67
CA GLU A 89 0.60 3.41 -20.02
C GLU A 89 1.22 2.82 -18.76
N CYS A 90 0.96 1.53 -18.49
CA CYS A 90 1.41 0.86 -17.28
C CYS A 90 2.90 1.17 -17.04
N VAL A 91 3.18 1.94 -16.00
CA VAL A 91 4.56 2.33 -15.68
C VAL A 91 5.29 1.07 -15.23
N HIS A 92 6.32 0.69 -15.98
CA HIS A 92 7.11 -0.49 -15.66
C HIS A 92 7.80 -0.30 -14.31
N VAL A 93 7.48 -1.17 -13.35
CA VAL A 93 8.09 -1.14 -12.02
C VAL A 93 9.60 -1.37 -12.15
N PRO A 94 10.46 -0.50 -11.58
CA PRO A 94 11.90 -0.70 -11.59
C PRO A 94 12.26 -2.07 -11.01
N ARG A 95 13.04 -2.88 -11.75
CA ARG A 95 13.51 -4.19 -11.28
C ARG A 95 14.64 -4.11 -10.28
N TYR A 96 15.29 -2.95 -10.20
CA TYR A 96 16.49 -2.73 -9.42
C TYR A 96 16.26 -1.66 -8.34
N PRO A 97 16.94 -1.76 -7.20
CA PRO A 97 16.72 -0.87 -6.05
C PRO A 97 17.20 0.57 -6.27
N GLY A 98 17.86 0.86 -7.41
CA GLY A 98 18.31 2.20 -7.76
C GLY A 98 19.22 2.21 -8.98
N PRO A 99 19.60 3.40 -9.48
CA PRO A 99 20.36 3.56 -10.71
C PRO A 99 21.80 3.00 -10.61
N PHE A 100 22.36 2.96 -9.40
CA PHE A 100 23.74 2.51 -9.17
C PHE A 100 23.88 1.01 -8.86
N HIS A 101 22.87 0.20 -9.18
CA HIS A 101 22.83 -1.22 -8.77
C HIS A 101 24.00 -2.06 -9.33
N ASN A 102 24.51 -1.71 -10.51
CA ASN A 102 25.62 -2.43 -11.16
C ASN A 102 27.01 -1.85 -10.85
N ASN A 103 27.10 -0.60 -10.38
CA ASN A 103 28.38 0.10 -10.24
C ASN A 103 28.58 0.61 -8.80
N LYS A 104 29.32 -0.17 -8.01
CA LYS A 104 29.65 0.17 -6.63
C LYS A 104 30.46 1.46 -6.51
N ASN A 105 31.30 1.79 -7.49
CA ASN A 105 32.11 3.00 -7.46
C ASN A 105 31.25 4.25 -7.64
N GLN A 106 30.25 4.20 -8.52
CA GLN A 106 29.26 5.28 -8.67
C GLN A 106 28.44 5.47 -7.40
N LEU A 107 28.02 4.38 -6.75
CA LEU A 107 27.33 4.48 -5.47
C LEU A 107 28.21 5.12 -4.38
N LEU A 108 29.51 4.82 -4.36
CA LEU A 108 30.45 5.45 -3.42
C LEU A 108 30.64 6.94 -3.73
N LEU A 109 30.81 7.28 -5.00
CA LEU A 109 30.95 8.66 -5.46
C LEU A 109 29.69 9.48 -5.12
N PHE A 110 28.51 8.93 -5.40
CA PHE A 110 27.21 9.51 -5.04
C PHE A 110 27.14 9.81 -3.54
N LYS A 111 27.46 8.82 -2.69
CA LYS A 111 27.42 9.00 -1.23
C LYS A 111 28.40 10.08 -0.76
N GLN A 112 29.61 10.12 -1.33
CA GLN A 112 30.61 11.11 -0.98
C GLN A 112 30.18 12.53 -1.41
N ALA A 113 29.71 12.68 -2.65
CA ALA A 113 29.25 13.96 -3.18
C ALA A 113 28.01 14.46 -2.44
N LEU A 114 27.05 13.57 -2.15
CA LEU A 114 25.86 13.89 -1.37
C LEU A 114 26.23 14.35 0.05
N ALA A 115 27.20 13.71 0.71
CA ALA A 115 27.67 14.12 2.02
C ALA A 115 28.27 15.53 2.00
N GLN A 116 29.01 15.89 0.94
CA GLN A 116 29.55 17.25 0.76
C GLN A 116 28.44 18.28 0.54
N LEU A 117 27.45 17.94 -0.29
CA LEU A 117 26.32 18.83 -0.57
C LEU A 117 25.47 19.07 0.69
N GLN A 118 25.23 18.02 1.48
CA GLN A 118 24.56 18.10 2.78
C GLN A 118 25.34 18.96 3.78
N ALA A 119 26.67 18.84 3.82
CA ALA A 119 27.51 19.66 4.69
C ALA A 119 27.41 21.15 4.35
N ASN A 120 27.29 21.47 3.05
CA ASN A 120 27.17 22.84 2.57
C ASN A 120 25.74 23.40 2.64
N ARG A 121 24.74 22.57 3.01
CA ARG A 121 23.31 22.94 3.09
C ARG A 121 22.79 23.63 1.82
N VAL A 122 23.26 23.19 0.66
CA VAL A 122 22.78 23.71 -0.62
C VAL A 122 21.39 23.13 -0.88
N ILE A 123 20.40 23.98 -1.14
CA ILE A 123 19.04 23.57 -1.50
C ILE A 123 18.86 23.81 -3.00
N PRO A 124 18.76 22.75 -3.82
CA PRO A 124 18.51 22.85 -5.25
C PRO A 124 17.19 23.57 -5.57
N ASN A 125 17.19 24.35 -6.64
CA ASN A 125 16.02 25.08 -7.15
C ASN A 125 15.11 24.14 -7.97
N GLY A 126 13.83 24.46 -8.10
CA GLY A 126 12.89 23.74 -8.96
C GLY A 126 12.23 22.53 -8.30
N TYR A 127 12.45 22.32 -7.00
CA TYR A 127 11.94 21.19 -6.24
C TYR A 127 10.90 21.56 -5.18
N GLY A 128 10.48 22.83 -5.11
CA GLY A 128 9.48 23.31 -4.15
C GLY A 128 10.01 23.41 -2.71
N MET A 129 11.32 23.61 -2.55
CA MET A 129 12.00 23.63 -1.25
C MET A 129 12.67 24.96 -0.93
N GLN A 130 12.69 25.90 -1.87
CA GLN A 130 13.15 27.25 -1.61
C GLN A 130 12.02 28.11 -1.05
N PRO A 131 12.29 29.01 -0.10
CA PRO A 131 11.28 29.95 0.41
C PRO A 131 10.56 30.72 -0.69
N GLU A 132 11.25 31.03 -1.78
CA GLU A 132 10.73 31.72 -2.95
C GLU A 132 9.70 30.89 -3.75
N GLU A 133 9.69 29.57 -3.59
CA GLU A 133 8.76 28.65 -4.23
C GLU A 133 7.49 28.42 -3.40
N TRP A 134 7.43 28.94 -2.17
CA TRP A 134 6.31 28.77 -1.25
C TRP A 134 5.34 29.95 -1.32
N GLU A 135 4.03 29.68 -1.31
CA GLU A 135 2.97 30.70 -1.47
C GLU A 135 3.08 31.87 -0.46
N ASP A 136 3.54 31.59 0.77
CA ASP A 136 3.69 32.59 1.85
C ASP A 136 5.15 32.75 2.36
N ASN A 137 6.14 32.30 1.59
CA ASN A 137 7.54 32.14 2.05
C ASN A 137 7.67 31.30 3.34
N LYS A 138 6.72 30.40 3.56
CA LYS A 138 6.70 29.48 4.71
C LYS A 138 6.46 28.06 4.23
N TYR A 139 7.17 27.13 4.85
CA TYR A 139 6.96 25.71 4.60
C TYR A 139 5.52 25.33 4.99
N PRO A 140 4.81 24.52 4.18
CA PRO A 140 3.43 24.15 4.47
C PRO A 140 3.34 23.32 5.75
N SER A 141 2.53 23.80 6.70
CA SER A 141 2.33 23.16 8.01
C SER A 141 1.35 21.99 7.99
N TYR A 142 0.58 21.85 6.91
CA TYR A 142 -0.31 20.72 6.68
C TYR A 142 -0.56 20.54 5.19
N GLU A 143 -0.90 19.31 4.80
CA GLU A 143 -1.34 18.96 3.46
C GLU A 143 -2.66 18.21 3.53
N VAL A 144 -3.50 18.39 2.51
CA VAL A 144 -4.81 17.74 2.45
C VAL A 144 -4.79 16.73 1.31
N LEU A 145 -4.65 15.46 1.66
CA LEU A 145 -4.67 14.35 0.72
C LEU A 145 -6.11 13.91 0.46
N GLN A 146 -6.44 13.69 -0.81
CA GLN A 146 -7.72 13.10 -1.17
C GLN A 146 -7.63 11.56 -1.09
N SER A 147 -8.48 10.94 -0.29
CA SER A 147 -8.51 9.49 -0.14
C SER A 147 -9.66 8.88 -0.96
N GLY A 148 -9.31 8.12 -2.01
CA GLY A 148 -10.26 7.37 -2.85
C GLY A 148 -11.14 8.21 -3.77
N LYS A 149 -12.21 7.61 -4.32
CA LYS A 149 -13.17 8.24 -5.25
C LYS A 149 -14.17 9.20 -4.56
N GLY A 150 -13.94 9.58 -3.30
CA GLY A 150 -14.86 10.37 -2.49
C GLY A 150 -14.35 11.76 -2.11
N ILE A 151 -15.20 12.51 -1.38
CA ILE A 151 -14.92 13.85 -0.80
C ILE A 151 -14.04 13.75 0.46
N GLN A 152 -13.70 12.54 0.91
CA GLN A 152 -12.92 12.36 2.14
C GLN A 152 -11.51 12.92 1.96
N LYS A 153 -11.26 14.00 2.68
CA LYS A 153 -10.00 14.74 2.74
C LYS A 153 -9.29 14.36 4.04
N LEU A 154 -8.12 13.74 3.91
CA LEU A 154 -7.23 13.47 5.03
C LEU A 154 -6.30 14.67 5.19
N ARG A 155 -6.43 15.38 6.30
CA ARG A 155 -5.45 16.38 6.69
C ARG A 155 -4.27 15.67 7.34
N VAL A 156 -3.08 15.88 6.78
CA VAL A 156 -1.81 15.42 7.32
C VAL A 156 -1.09 16.65 7.85
N ASP A 157 -0.81 16.68 9.14
CA ASP A 157 0.02 17.75 9.70
C ASP A 157 1.49 17.51 9.30
N LEU A 158 2.15 18.56 8.84
CA LEU A 158 3.53 18.56 8.37
C LEU A 158 4.37 19.48 9.27
N PRO A 159 4.77 19.02 10.48
CA PRO A 159 5.68 19.81 11.30
C PRO A 159 7.00 20.11 10.58
N ASP A 160 7.29 21.40 10.39
CA ASP A 160 8.42 21.92 9.62
C ASP A 160 9.75 21.31 10.11
N TYR A 161 9.93 21.21 11.43
CA TYR A 161 11.16 20.69 12.04
C TYR A 161 11.45 19.21 11.69
N VAL A 162 10.45 18.45 11.25
CA VAL A 162 10.63 17.05 10.80
C VAL A 162 10.64 16.98 9.28
N TRP A 163 9.64 17.57 8.64
CA TRP A 163 9.38 17.36 7.22
C TRP A 163 10.27 18.19 6.33
N GLN A 164 10.53 19.45 6.70
CA GLN A 164 11.43 20.31 5.93
C GLN A 164 12.84 19.69 5.86
N LEU A 165 13.40 19.27 7.00
CA LEU A 165 14.72 18.63 7.05
C LEU A 165 14.81 17.34 6.22
N LYS A 166 13.71 16.58 6.14
CA LYS A 166 13.63 15.37 5.32
C LYS A 166 13.52 15.70 3.84
N ALA A 167 12.67 16.66 3.50
CA ALA A 167 12.46 17.10 2.13
C ALA A 167 13.73 17.73 1.55
N GLU A 168 14.46 18.55 2.32
CA GLU A 168 15.78 19.07 1.94
C GLU A 168 16.75 17.94 1.55
N LYS A 169 16.89 16.93 2.41
CA LYS A 169 17.77 15.77 2.14
C LYS A 169 17.32 14.98 0.92
N TRP A 170 16.01 14.84 0.72
CA TRP A 170 15.44 14.12 -0.41
C TRP A 170 15.76 14.83 -1.72
N VAL A 171 15.52 16.15 -1.79
CA VAL A 171 15.82 16.97 -2.96
C VAL A 171 17.31 16.96 -3.28
N GLN A 172 18.16 17.11 -2.27
CA GLN A 172 19.62 17.02 -2.44
C GLN A 172 20.06 15.68 -3.02
N GLY A 173 19.45 14.58 -2.56
CA GLY A 173 19.70 13.25 -3.09
C GLY A 173 19.25 13.10 -4.54
N LEU A 174 18.07 13.64 -4.86
CA LEU A 174 17.47 13.56 -6.18
C LEU A 174 18.27 14.36 -7.23
N GLU A 175 18.62 15.61 -6.91
CA GLU A 175 19.47 16.46 -7.76
C GLU A 175 20.81 15.80 -8.05
N MET A 176 21.50 15.30 -7.03
CA MET A 176 22.79 14.63 -7.20
C MET A 176 22.65 13.35 -8.06
N MET A 177 21.55 12.60 -7.88
CA MET A 177 21.28 11.41 -8.66
C MET A 177 21.05 11.76 -10.14
N ASN A 178 20.23 12.77 -10.42
CA ASN A 178 19.97 13.27 -11.76
C ASN A 178 21.26 13.77 -12.41
N TYR A 179 22.05 14.58 -11.69
CA TYR A 179 23.33 15.10 -12.15
C TYR A 179 24.28 13.97 -12.59
N MET A 180 24.42 12.91 -11.78
CA MET A 180 25.26 11.76 -12.12
C MET A 180 24.72 10.95 -13.31
N MET A 181 23.40 10.80 -13.42
CA MET A 181 22.77 10.09 -14.54
C MET A 181 22.91 10.86 -15.87
N GLU A 182 22.79 12.19 -15.84
CA GLU A 182 22.92 13.04 -17.02
C GLU A 182 24.37 13.20 -17.49
N HIS A 183 25.32 13.31 -16.56
CA HIS A 183 26.72 13.57 -16.87
C HIS A 183 27.59 12.30 -16.94
N GLY A 184 27.02 11.12 -16.68
CA GLY A 184 27.68 9.83 -16.89
C GLY A 184 28.90 9.57 -16.00
N LEU A 185 28.84 9.99 -14.72
CA LEU A 185 29.88 9.75 -13.71
C LEU A 185 29.67 8.41 -13.00
#